data_AF-T0ZYU2-F1
#
_entry.id   AF-T0ZYU2-F1
#
_cell.length_a   1.000
_cell.length_b   1.000
_cell.length_c   1.000
_cell.angle_alpha   90.00
_cell.angle_beta   90.00
_cell.angle_gamma   90.00
#
_symmetry.space_group_name_H-M   'P 1'
#
loop_
_entity.id
_entity.type
_entity.pdbx_description
1 polymer ?
#
loop_
_entity_poly.entity_id
_entity_poly.type
_entity_poly.pdbx_seq_one_letter_code
_entity_poly.pdbx_strand_id
1 'polypeptide(L)'
;MQIENEYYSFIRPKRVARSGERPTQALKRAGVEYVEVRALDVSAFDPVGVNQNKLRFLEAFVALCLLKDSPPIADAEQRSLDQNHLTVARRGREPGLALWRDGQSVPMRDWARELIDSMAGICEILDRGDPSRPYSLALATQAAKIEEVARTPSARMLAELAAT
;
A
#
# COMPACT_ATOMS: atom_id res chain seq x y z
N MET A 1 25.05 -2.77 -7.82
CA MET A 1 23.96 -2.33 -8.72
C MET A 1 24.60 -1.61 -9.89
N GLN A 2 24.31 -2.05 -11.13
CA GLN A 2 24.91 -1.51 -12.36
C GLN A 2 24.18 -0.23 -12.81
N ILE A 3 22.88 -0.12 -12.55
CA ILE A 3 22.07 1.10 -12.72
C ILE A 3 21.03 1.22 -11.59
N GLU A 4 20.56 2.44 -11.31
CA GLU A 4 19.68 2.70 -10.16
C GLU A 4 18.28 2.06 -10.28
N ASN A 5 17.90 1.66 -11.50
CA ASN A 5 16.63 0.96 -11.75
C ASN A 5 16.60 -0.48 -11.20
N GLU A 6 17.77 -1.08 -10.92
CA GLU A 6 17.92 -2.43 -10.37
C GLU A 6 17.59 -2.53 -8.87
N TYR A 7 17.47 -1.39 -8.17
CA TYR A 7 17.16 -1.39 -6.75
C TYR A 7 15.69 -1.77 -6.50
N TYR A 8 15.40 -3.03 -6.21
CA TYR A 8 14.04 -3.47 -5.87
C TYR A 8 13.55 -2.78 -4.59
N SER A 9 12.52 -1.94 -4.72
CA SER A 9 11.84 -1.28 -3.61
C SER A 9 10.35 -1.19 -3.88
N PHE A 10 9.55 -1.22 -2.81
CA PHE A 10 8.09 -1.15 -2.87
C PHE A 10 7.56 0.24 -3.23
N ILE A 11 8.34 1.28 -2.94
CA ILE A 11 8.07 2.67 -3.28
C ILE A 11 9.37 3.36 -3.67
N ARG A 12 9.31 4.33 -4.60
CA ARG A 12 10.48 5.09 -5.06
C ARG A 12 10.18 6.59 -5.13
N PRO A 13 11.08 7.47 -4.65
CA PRO A 13 11.01 8.89 -4.94
C PRO A 13 11.42 9.12 -6.40
N LYS A 14 10.71 10.00 -7.10
CA LYS A 14 10.94 10.27 -8.52
C LYS A 14 10.90 11.77 -8.82
N ARG A 15 11.60 12.14 -9.89
CA ARG A 15 11.60 13.44 -10.56
C ARG A 15 11.66 13.17 -12.07
N VAL A 16 10.93 13.95 -12.87
CA VAL A 16 11.08 13.90 -14.33
C VAL A 16 12.52 14.31 -14.70
N ALA A 17 13.23 13.39 -15.35
CA ALA A 17 14.60 13.60 -15.82
C ALA A 17 14.61 14.37 -17.14
N ARG A 18 15.60 15.25 -17.32
CA ARG A 18 15.90 15.86 -18.61
C ARG A 18 16.52 14.81 -19.56
N SER A 19 16.52 15.08 -20.86
CA SER A 19 17.20 14.21 -21.83
C SER A 19 18.67 13.97 -21.43
N GLY A 20 19.07 12.71 -21.31
CA GLY A 20 20.41 12.28 -20.89
C GLY A 20 20.71 12.37 -19.38
N GLU A 21 19.78 12.85 -18.56
CA GLU A 21 19.96 12.99 -17.11
C GLU A 21 19.68 11.68 -16.37
N ARG A 22 20.56 11.30 -15.43
CA ARG A 22 20.32 10.11 -14.59
C ARG A 22 19.23 10.39 -13.54
N PRO A 23 18.41 9.39 -13.15
CA PRO A 23 17.36 9.58 -12.14
C PRO A 23 17.85 10.18 -10.82
N THR A 24 19.03 9.76 -10.35
CA THR A 24 19.65 10.30 -9.13
C THR A 24 20.08 11.75 -9.26
N GLN A 25 20.53 12.16 -10.45
CA GLN A 25 20.87 13.55 -10.73
C GLN A 25 19.62 14.43 -10.77
N ALA A 26 18.52 13.95 -11.36
CA ALA A 26 17.24 14.65 -11.35
C ALA A 26 16.74 14.90 -9.92
N LEU A 27 16.82 13.89 -9.04
CA LEU A 27 16.48 14.01 -7.62
C LEU A 27 17.41 15.01 -6.89
N LYS A 28 18.72 14.92 -7.10
CA LYS A 28 19.67 15.89 -6.50
C LYS A 28 19.43 17.32 -6.97
N ARG A 29 19.05 17.51 -8.24
CA ARG A 29 18.84 18.83 -8.84
C ARG A 29 17.59 19.53 -8.33
N ALA A 30 16.48 18.81 -8.20
CA ALA A 30 15.16 19.44 -8.03
C ALA A 30 14.26 18.71 -7.00
N GLY A 31 14.87 17.90 -6.13
CA GLY A 31 14.17 17.17 -5.10
C GLY A 31 13.21 16.11 -5.64
N VAL A 32 12.36 15.60 -4.75
CA VAL A 32 11.28 14.67 -5.09
C VAL A 32 10.10 15.44 -5.68
N GLU A 33 9.53 14.92 -6.77
CA GLU A 33 8.33 15.46 -7.41
C GLU A 33 7.10 14.60 -7.15
N TYR A 34 7.28 13.28 -7.22
CA TYR A 34 6.23 12.30 -6.99
C TYR A 34 6.83 11.01 -6.44
N VAL A 35 5.96 10.15 -5.95
CA VAL A 35 6.31 8.79 -5.52
C VAL A 35 5.74 7.76 -6.49
N GLU A 36 6.52 6.75 -6.81
CA GLU A 36 6.10 5.59 -7.60
C GLU A 36 5.84 4.41 -6.66
N VAL A 37 4.58 4.00 -6.48
CA VAL A 37 4.22 2.81 -5.70
C VAL A 37 4.29 1.59 -6.61
N ARG A 38 5.12 0.60 -6.25
CA ARG A 38 5.45 -0.57 -7.08
C ARG A 38 4.97 -1.90 -6.49
N ALA A 39 4.36 -1.86 -5.30
CA ALA A 39 3.92 -3.05 -4.57
C ALA A 39 2.57 -3.64 -5.04
N LEU A 40 1.99 -3.15 -6.14
CA LEU A 40 0.68 -3.60 -6.60
C LEU A 40 0.81 -4.74 -7.61
N ASP A 41 0.17 -5.87 -7.30
CA ASP A 41 -0.04 -6.94 -8.27
C ASP A 41 -1.08 -6.54 -9.32
N VAL A 42 -0.88 -7.05 -10.54
CA VAL A 42 -1.86 -6.97 -11.63
C VAL A 42 -3.11 -7.75 -11.21
N SER A 43 -4.26 -7.09 -11.27
CA SER A 43 -5.55 -7.71 -10.93
C SER A 43 -6.00 -8.66 -12.02
N ALA A 44 -6.28 -9.91 -11.65
CA ALA A 44 -6.94 -10.89 -12.54
C ALA A 44 -8.44 -10.60 -12.73
N PHE A 45 -9.04 -9.76 -11.88
CA PHE A 45 -10.48 -9.49 -11.85
C PHE A 45 -10.88 -8.19 -12.54
N ASP A 46 -9.90 -7.40 -13.01
CA ASP A 46 -10.13 -6.11 -13.66
C ASP A 46 -9.51 -6.14 -15.07
N PRO A 47 -10.27 -5.83 -16.14
CA PRO A 47 -9.77 -5.96 -17.52
C PRO A 47 -8.50 -5.19 -17.85
N VAL A 48 -8.24 -4.09 -17.13
CA VAL A 48 -7.04 -3.24 -17.29
C VAL A 48 -6.00 -3.49 -16.18
N GLY A 49 -6.13 -4.56 -15.40
CA GLY A 49 -5.22 -4.92 -14.32
C GLY A 49 -5.39 -4.14 -13.02
N VAL A 50 -6.31 -3.17 -12.96
CA VAL A 50 -6.64 -2.37 -11.76
C VAL A 50 -8.04 -1.76 -11.88
N ASN A 51 -8.63 -1.32 -10.77
CA ASN A 51 -9.89 -0.57 -10.76
C ASN A 51 -9.82 0.71 -9.93
N GLN A 52 -10.81 1.58 -10.12
CA GLN A 52 -10.90 2.88 -9.46
C GLN A 52 -10.96 2.78 -7.93
N ASN A 53 -11.63 1.77 -7.36
CA ASN A 53 -11.67 1.60 -5.90
C ASN A 53 -10.27 1.28 -5.34
N LYS A 54 -9.46 0.49 -6.05
CA LYS A 54 -8.06 0.24 -5.65
C LYS A 54 -7.23 1.52 -5.71
N LEU A 55 -7.39 2.33 -6.76
CA LEU A 55 -6.64 3.59 -6.92
C LEU A 55 -7.03 4.64 -5.88
N ARG A 56 -8.33 4.83 -5.60
CA ARG A 56 -8.82 5.77 -4.57
C ARG A 56 -8.36 5.38 -3.17
N PHE A 57 -8.36 4.09 -2.85
CA PHE A 57 -7.80 3.62 -1.60
C PHE A 57 -6.30 3.91 -1.50
N LEU A 58 -5.53 3.66 -2.57
CA LEU A 58 -4.10 3.94 -2.58
C LEU A 58 -3.81 5.43 -2.40
N GLU A 59 -4.58 6.30 -3.03
CA GLU A 59 -4.46 7.75 -2.87
C GLU A 59 -4.74 8.19 -1.43
N ALA A 60 -5.82 7.71 -0.81
CA ALA A 60 -6.11 7.97 0.60
C ALA A 60 -5.02 7.42 1.54
N PHE A 61 -4.46 6.25 1.24
CA PHE A 61 -3.37 5.66 2.00
C PHE A 61 -2.07 6.47 1.89
N VAL A 62 -1.73 6.96 0.70
CA VAL A 62 -0.57 7.87 0.51
C VAL A 62 -0.79 9.20 1.24
N ALA A 63 -2.02 9.73 1.23
CA ALA A 63 -2.37 10.92 2.02
C ALA A 63 -2.23 10.67 3.53
N LEU A 64 -2.59 9.49 4.03
CA LEU A 64 -2.32 9.12 5.42
C LEU A 64 -0.82 9.11 5.73
N CYS A 65 0.00 8.51 4.86
CA CYS A 65 1.46 8.51 5.02
C CYS A 65 2.07 9.91 5.02
N LEU A 66 1.45 10.88 4.35
CA LEU A 66 1.87 12.28 4.37
C LEU A 66 1.55 12.97 5.71
N LEU A 67 0.44 12.60 6.34
CA LEU A 67 -0.09 13.29 7.53
C LEU A 67 0.40 12.67 8.84
N LYS A 68 0.72 11.37 8.85
CA LYS A 68 1.18 10.66 10.04
C LYS A 68 2.64 10.99 10.33
N ASP A 69 3.00 11.11 11.60
CA ASP A 69 4.40 11.24 12.03
C ASP A 69 5.25 10.08 11.47
N SER A 70 6.39 10.43 10.89
CA SER A 70 7.33 9.50 10.26
C SER A 70 8.76 9.84 10.71
N PRO A 71 9.16 9.40 11.91
CA PRO A 71 10.55 9.54 12.33
C PRO A 71 11.49 8.75 11.40
N PRO A 72 12.78 9.10 11.32
CA PRO A 72 13.75 8.34 10.54
C PRO A 72 13.79 6.87 10.97
N ILE A 73 13.73 5.97 9.98
CA ILE A 73 13.74 4.52 10.20
C ILE A 73 15.13 4.09 10.68
N ALA A 74 15.18 3.39 11.81
CA ALA A 74 16.42 2.79 12.31
C ALA A 74 16.73 1.45 11.62
N ASP A 75 18.00 1.02 11.61
CA ASP A 75 18.40 -0.25 10.97
C ASP A 75 17.66 -1.49 11.52
N ALA A 76 17.38 -1.51 12.83
CA ALA A 76 16.62 -2.59 13.46
C ALA A 76 15.15 -2.56 13.04
N GLU A 77 14.57 -1.37 12.90
CA GLU A 77 13.20 -1.17 12.45
C GLU A 77 13.04 -1.59 10.98
N GLN A 78 14.00 -1.26 10.11
CA GLN A 78 13.99 -1.67 8.70
C GLN A 78 13.84 -3.20 8.55
N ARG A 79 14.54 -3.98 9.39
CA ARG A 79 14.41 -5.45 9.37
C ARG A 79 13.01 -5.91 9.75
N SER A 80 12.38 -5.28 10.75
CA SER A 80 11.01 -5.58 11.15
C SER A 80 10.01 -5.22 10.05
N LEU A 81 10.20 -4.10 9.36
CA LEU A 81 9.37 -3.69 8.21
C LEU A 81 9.49 -4.71 7.06
N ASP A 82 10.70 -5.09 6.69
CA ASP A 82 10.95 -6.11 5.65
C ASP A 82 10.35 -7.46 6.03
N GLN A 83 10.47 -7.86 7.31
CA GLN A 83 9.88 -9.08 7.84
C GLN A 83 8.34 -9.04 7.81
N ASN A 84 7.72 -7.92 8.15
CA ASN A 84 6.27 -7.76 8.07
C ASN A 84 5.78 -7.92 6.63
N HIS A 85 6.44 -7.26 5.68
CA HIS A 85 6.12 -7.40 4.26
C HIS A 85 6.17 -8.86 3.81
N LEU A 86 7.25 -9.58 4.13
CA LEU A 86 7.40 -10.98 3.76
C LEU A 86 6.36 -11.88 4.44
N THR A 87 6.07 -11.60 5.72
CA THR A 87 5.08 -12.34 6.51
C THR A 87 3.70 -12.20 5.90
N VAL A 88 3.26 -10.98 5.56
CA VAL A 88 1.96 -10.75 4.93
C VAL A 88 1.91 -11.35 3.52
N ALA A 89 2.97 -11.21 2.72
CA ALA A 89 3.02 -11.79 1.38
C ALA A 89 2.85 -13.32 1.38
N ARG A 90 3.43 -14.01 2.37
CA ARG A 90 3.39 -15.49 2.47
C ARG A 90 2.19 -16.03 3.25
N ARG A 91 1.81 -15.34 4.33
CA ARG A 91 0.90 -15.83 5.37
C ARG A 91 -0.21 -14.84 5.73
N GLY A 92 -0.40 -13.76 4.96
CA GLY A 92 -1.36 -12.69 5.27
C GLY A 92 -2.83 -13.09 5.39
N ARG A 93 -3.19 -14.31 4.98
CA ARG A 93 -4.54 -14.88 5.12
C ARG A 93 -4.72 -15.76 6.36
N GLU A 94 -3.64 -16.02 7.11
CA GLU A 94 -3.66 -16.85 8.31
C GLU A 94 -4.44 -16.19 9.46
N PRO A 95 -5.41 -16.87 10.09
CA PRO A 95 -6.10 -16.36 11.27
C PRO A 95 -5.11 -16.12 12.43
N GLY A 96 -5.24 -14.98 13.12
CA GLY A 96 -4.40 -14.67 14.28
C GLY A 96 -2.96 -14.24 13.95
N LEU A 97 -2.63 -13.98 12.68
CA LEU A 97 -1.31 -13.50 12.28
C LEU A 97 -0.93 -12.23 13.05
N ALA A 98 0.28 -12.21 13.60
CA ALA A 98 0.86 -11.04 14.27
C ALA A 98 2.02 -10.46 13.46
N LEU A 99 2.24 -9.16 13.59
CA LEU A 99 3.30 -8.37 12.97
C LEU A 99 4.12 -7.62 14.03
N TRP A 100 5.27 -7.07 13.63
CA TRP A 100 6.12 -6.28 14.51
C TRP A 100 5.90 -4.77 14.31
N ARG A 101 5.63 -4.04 15.38
CA ARG A 101 5.49 -2.58 15.39
C ARG A 101 6.15 -2.03 16.65
N ASP A 102 7.06 -1.08 16.50
CA ASP A 102 7.75 -0.41 17.61
C ASP A 102 8.37 -1.39 18.63
N GLY A 103 8.95 -2.49 18.13
CA GLY A 103 9.56 -3.55 18.94
C GLY A 103 8.57 -4.50 19.62
N GLN A 104 7.27 -4.39 19.34
CA GLN A 104 6.22 -5.21 19.92
C GLN A 104 5.48 -6.04 18.87
N SER A 105 4.98 -7.21 19.28
CA SER A 105 4.11 -8.04 18.46
C SER A 105 2.66 -7.53 18.56
N VAL A 106 2.04 -7.24 17.43
CA VAL A 106 0.67 -6.72 17.33
C VAL A 106 -0.18 -7.59 16.39
N PRO A 107 -1.47 -7.84 16.68
CA PRO A 107 -2.34 -8.55 15.75
C PRO A 107 -2.49 -7.79 14.43
N MET A 108 -2.25 -8.47 13.30
CA MET A 108 -2.28 -7.85 11.96
C MET A 108 -3.63 -7.16 11.69
N ARG A 109 -4.73 -7.83 12.04
CA ARG A 109 -6.08 -7.31 11.78
C ARG A 109 -6.39 -6.06 12.59
N ASP A 110 -5.94 -6.01 13.84
CA ASP A 110 -6.18 -4.84 14.70
C ASP A 110 -5.39 -3.65 14.20
N TRP A 111 -4.13 -3.87 13.78
CA TRP A 111 -3.35 -2.80 13.15
C TRP A 111 -3.93 -2.35 11.80
N ALA A 112 -4.43 -3.28 10.99
CA ALA A 112 -5.10 -2.94 9.74
C ALA A 112 -6.37 -2.11 9.97
N ARG A 113 -7.17 -2.41 11.00
CA ARG A 113 -8.35 -1.63 11.39
C ARG A 113 -7.96 -0.22 11.82
N GLU A 114 -6.94 -0.07 12.66
CA GLU A 114 -6.41 1.25 13.06
C GLU A 114 -6.05 2.11 11.83
N LEU A 115 -5.43 1.51 10.81
CA LEU A 115 -5.08 2.22 9.57
C LEU A 115 -6.32 2.58 8.73
N ILE A 116 -7.32 1.69 8.64
CA ILE A 116 -8.59 1.98 7.98
C ILE A 116 -9.30 3.15 8.66
N ASP A 117 -9.40 3.10 9.99
CA ASP A 117 -10.06 4.14 10.79
C ASP A 117 -9.34 5.48 10.64
N SER A 118 -8.00 5.46 10.62
CA SER A 118 -7.19 6.66 10.38
C SER A 118 -7.42 7.29 8.99
N MET A 119 -7.85 6.51 8.00
CA MET A 119 -8.18 7.02 6.67
C MET A 119 -9.61 7.55 6.56
N ALA A 120 -10.50 7.28 7.51
CA ALA A 120 -11.91 7.66 7.40
C ALA A 120 -12.08 9.18 7.21
N GLY A 121 -11.45 9.99 8.07
CA GLY A 121 -11.50 11.46 7.94
C GLY A 121 -10.85 11.99 6.67
N ILE A 122 -9.80 11.32 6.16
CA ILE A 122 -9.17 11.67 4.88
C ILE A 122 -10.16 11.43 3.73
N CYS A 123 -10.81 10.27 3.70
CA CYS A 123 -11.81 9.94 2.70
C CYS A 123 -13.00 10.90 2.74
N GLU A 124 -13.47 11.31 3.93
CA GLU A 124 -14.54 12.31 4.06
C GLU A 124 -14.16 13.67 3.48
N ILE A 125 -12.91 14.11 3.65
CA ILE A 125 -12.41 15.34 3.04
C ILE A 125 -12.34 15.21 1.52
N LEU A 126 -11.81 14.09 1.01
CA LEU A 126 -11.70 13.82 -0.43
C LEU A 126 -13.07 13.67 -1.11
N ASP A 127 -14.09 13.22 -0.38
CA ASP A 127 -15.47 13.10 -0.84
C ASP A 127 -16.28 14.39 -0.72
N ARG A 128 -15.70 15.48 -0.19
CA ARG A 128 -16.47 16.71 0.09
C ARG A 128 -17.09 17.26 -1.19
N GLY A 129 -18.42 17.34 -1.20
CA GLY A 129 -19.20 17.85 -2.33
C GLY A 129 -19.54 16.80 -3.39
N ASP A 130 -19.09 15.56 -3.24
CA ASP A 130 -19.46 14.44 -4.09
C ASP A 130 -20.49 13.54 -3.37
N PRO A 131 -21.77 13.52 -3.79
CA PRO A 131 -22.80 12.70 -3.15
C PRO A 131 -22.56 11.19 -3.30
N SER A 132 -21.72 10.76 -4.26
CA SER A 132 -21.40 9.34 -4.45
C SER A 132 -20.36 8.81 -3.47
N ARG A 133 -19.66 9.70 -2.74
CA ARG A 133 -18.66 9.39 -1.71
C ARG A 133 -17.67 8.28 -2.12
N PRO A 134 -17.00 8.43 -3.27
CA PRO A 134 -16.26 7.32 -3.88
C PRO A 134 -15.01 6.89 -3.08
N TYR A 135 -14.38 7.76 -2.29
CA TYR A 135 -13.27 7.38 -1.41
C TYR A 135 -13.77 6.60 -0.19
N SER A 136 -14.87 7.04 0.43
CA SER A 136 -15.51 6.31 1.53
C SER A 136 -15.92 4.90 1.08
N LEU A 137 -16.48 4.76 -0.13
CA LEU A 137 -16.83 3.46 -0.70
C LEU A 137 -15.60 2.57 -0.96
N ALA A 138 -14.52 3.16 -1.48
CA ALA A 138 -13.26 2.46 -1.71
C ALA A 138 -12.64 1.96 -0.38
N LEU A 139 -12.67 2.79 0.65
CA LEU A 139 -12.20 2.45 2.00
C LEU A 139 -13.03 1.29 2.58
N ALA A 140 -14.36 1.38 2.53
CA ALA A 140 -15.26 0.31 3.00
C ALA A 140 -15.03 -1.01 2.25
N THR A 141 -14.74 -0.95 0.95
CA THR A 141 -14.40 -2.13 0.14
C THR A 141 -13.12 -2.82 0.62
N GLN A 142 -12.11 -2.07 1.07
CA GLN A 142 -10.89 -2.67 1.65
C GLN A 142 -11.11 -3.13 3.09
N ALA A 143 -11.83 -2.35 3.90
CA ALA A 143 -12.17 -2.69 5.28
C ALA A 143 -12.84 -4.07 5.37
N ALA A 144 -13.77 -4.34 4.45
CA ALA A 144 -14.44 -5.63 4.38
C ALA A 144 -13.51 -6.84 4.16
N LYS A 145 -12.32 -6.65 3.56
CA LYS A 145 -11.34 -7.73 3.36
C LYS A 145 -10.58 -8.09 4.63
N ILE A 146 -10.51 -7.16 5.59
CA ILE A 146 -9.91 -7.40 6.91
C ILE A 146 -10.85 -8.28 7.74
N GLU A 147 -12.15 -8.02 7.65
CA GLU A 147 -13.17 -8.82 8.35
C GLU A 147 -13.38 -10.18 7.67
N GLU A 148 -13.41 -10.21 6.35
CA GLU A 148 -13.66 -11.42 5.57
C GLU A 148 -12.53 -11.69 4.57
N VAL A 149 -11.59 -12.55 4.98
CA VAL A 149 -10.41 -12.92 4.18
C VAL A 149 -10.78 -13.50 2.81
N ALA A 150 -11.93 -14.17 2.67
CA ALA A 150 -12.42 -14.71 1.41
C ALA A 150 -12.62 -13.63 0.33
N ARG A 151 -12.80 -12.36 0.72
CA ARG A 151 -12.94 -11.21 -0.19
C ARG A 151 -11.61 -10.70 -0.74
N THR A 152 -10.48 -11.17 -0.22
CA THR A 152 -9.15 -10.80 -0.74
C THR A 152 -8.96 -11.39 -2.15
N PRO A 153 -8.29 -10.67 -3.07
CA PRO A 153 -8.02 -11.19 -4.42
C PRO A 153 -7.27 -12.53 -4.41
N SER A 154 -6.33 -12.72 -3.48
CA SER A 154 -5.57 -13.96 -3.35
C SER A 154 -6.41 -15.14 -2.87
N ALA A 155 -7.39 -14.93 -1.97
CA ALA A 155 -8.33 -15.99 -1.59
C ALA A 155 -9.28 -16.34 -2.74
N ARG A 156 -9.81 -15.34 -3.44
CA ARG A 156 -10.68 -15.54 -4.61
C ARG A 156 -9.98 -16.31 -5.73
N MET A 157 -8.75 -15.93 -6.05
CA MET A 157 -7.96 -16.58 -7.10
C MET A 157 -7.69 -18.06 -6.78
N LEU A 158 -7.36 -18.39 -5.52
CA LEU A 158 -7.18 -19.78 -5.12
C LEU A 158 -8.48 -20.59 -5.20
N ALA A 159 -9.63 -19.97 -4.90
CA ALA A 159 -10.93 -20.63 -5.04
C ALA A 159 -11.26 -20.93 -6.51
N GLU A 160 -10.98 -20.00 -7.43
CA GLU A 160 -11.18 -20.23 -8.87
C GLU A 160 -10.25 -21.31 -9.42
N LEU A 161 -8.97 -21.33 -9.01
CA LEU A 161 -8.02 -22.37 -9.39
C LEU A 161 -8.40 -23.75 -8.86
N ALA A 162 -9.02 -23.84 -7.69
CA ALA A 162 -9.48 -25.12 -7.11
C ALA A 162 -10.79 -25.63 -7.72
N ALA A 163 -11.57 -24.75 -8.37
CA ALA A 163 -12.83 -25.10 -9.03
C ALA A 163 -12.63 -25.52 -10.50
N THR A 164 -11.40 -25.45 -11.01
CA THR A 164 -11.00 -25.84 -12.37
C THR A 164 -10.37 -27.24 -12.33
#